data_AF-A0A8D3DUA7-F1
#
_entry.id   AF-A0A8D3DUA7-F1
#
_cell.length_a   1.000
_cell.length_b   1.000
_cell.length_c   1.000
_cell.angle_alpha   90.00
_cell.angle_beta   90.00
_cell.angle_gamma   90.00
#
_symmetry.space_group_name_H-M   'P 1'
#
loop_
_entity.id
_entity.type
_entity.pdbx_description
1 polymer ?
#
loop_
_entity_poly.entity_id
_entity_poly.type
_entity_poly.pdbx_seq_one_letter_code
_entity_poly.pdbx_strand_id
1 'polypeptide(L)'
;MIALHCASRQLDIMEQLEEELTCPICCGLFEDPRVLLCSHSFCKKCLEGLLEGSRGPAFRTPFKCPTCRKETPHNGANSLQINYSLRGIVEKYSKIRVMPKMSDCAHHCGQPLNIFCATDLKLICGICATTDDHRGHKFCSLEEAYERERKAFEELLRGVESWQSADILSCLETLQTSKKKALQSVTKDAEKVTDYFDKLISSLECKKNEILSDFETLKLVVMQAYDPEITRLGAALEEQRQALVLAESFRGASDPLGFLQQMQEFREKFRVLKETSLPAGRGEMDVGPLVRNFDVKKWDSLRLREVDRISVPHESGSYRVGGSRWTAAAPRCIALLMSFLLPALLLLPLLPLLLPHNPAASVTSQMQPVLSAVSAHLGHTTVYLQGVTDACSSLMGAGQECIVHIIDSAVSFIGGCDLF
;
A
#
# COMPACT_ATOMS: atom_id res chain seq x y z
N MET A 1 21.85 19.81 45.04
CA MET A 1 22.03 19.58 46.48
C MET A 1 22.12 20.87 47.30
N ILE A 2 22.92 21.87 46.91
CA ILE A 2 23.09 23.12 47.69
C ILE A 2 21.81 23.97 47.76
N ALA A 3 21.05 24.09 46.66
CA ALA A 3 19.78 24.84 46.61
C ALA A 3 18.68 24.25 47.52
N LEU A 4 18.58 22.91 47.59
CA LEU A 4 17.68 22.20 48.51
C LEU A 4 18.06 22.45 49.98
N HIS A 5 19.36 22.50 50.28
CA HIS A 5 19.86 22.66 51.64
C HIS A 5 19.62 24.07 52.22
N CYS A 6 19.59 25.13 51.40
CA CYS A 6 19.36 26.50 51.89
C CYS A 6 17.86 26.86 51.96
N ALA A 7 17.05 26.44 50.98
CA ALA A 7 15.60 26.62 51.03
C ALA A 7 14.98 25.85 52.21
N SER A 8 15.51 24.65 52.49
CA SER A 8 15.15 23.88 53.69
C SER A 8 15.52 24.62 54.98
N ARG A 9 16.66 25.31 55.03
CA ARG A 9 17.13 26.01 56.24
C ARG A 9 16.34 27.27 56.58
N GLN A 10 15.80 27.97 55.58
CA GLN A 10 15.03 29.21 55.79
C GLN A 10 13.55 28.94 56.09
N LEU A 11 12.99 27.84 55.57
CA LEU A 11 11.68 27.34 55.99
C LEU A 11 11.72 26.83 57.44
N ASP A 12 12.77 26.09 57.80
CA ASP A 12 13.00 25.54 59.15
C ASP A 12 13.11 26.66 60.22
N ILE A 13 13.77 27.79 59.92
CA ILE A 13 13.85 28.93 60.86
C ILE A 13 12.49 29.63 61.07
N MET A 14 11.69 29.78 60.01
CA MET A 14 10.38 30.44 60.13
C MET A 14 9.37 29.54 60.84
N GLU A 15 9.44 28.23 60.64
CA GLU A 15 8.62 27.23 61.32
C GLU A 15 8.95 27.16 62.82
N GLN A 16 10.24 27.08 63.17
CA GLN A 16 10.72 27.15 64.55
C GLN A 16 10.26 28.43 65.27
N LEU A 17 10.31 29.58 64.58
CA LEU A 17 9.84 30.84 65.15
C LEU A 17 8.30 30.88 65.30
N GLU A 18 7.55 30.27 64.39
CA GLU A 18 6.08 30.17 64.51
C GLU A 18 5.67 29.35 65.74
N GLU A 19 6.38 28.25 66.02
CA GLU A 19 6.18 27.42 67.21
C GLU A 19 6.38 28.23 68.50
N GLU A 20 7.45 29.03 68.58
CA GLU A 20 7.72 29.89 69.74
C GLU A 20 6.68 31.01 69.94
N LEU A 21 6.00 31.43 68.87
CA LEU A 21 4.98 32.48 68.87
C LEU A 21 3.55 31.94 68.98
N THR A 22 3.39 30.64 69.22
CA THR A 22 2.11 29.96 69.28
C THR A 22 1.67 29.73 70.72
N CYS A 23 0.39 30.02 70.99
CA CYS A 23 -0.22 29.75 72.29
C CYS A 23 -0.42 28.24 72.47
N PRO A 24 0.06 27.64 73.58
CA PRO A 24 -0.02 26.19 73.79
C PRO A 24 -1.44 25.68 74.08
N ILE A 25 -2.44 26.55 74.20
CA ILE A 25 -3.84 26.17 74.43
C ILE A 25 -4.64 26.12 73.13
N CYS A 26 -4.61 27.21 72.33
CA CYS A 26 -5.35 27.25 71.06
C CYS A 26 -4.53 26.81 69.85
N CYS A 27 -3.22 26.55 70.03
CA CYS A 27 -2.28 26.22 68.96
C CYS A 27 -2.29 27.23 67.80
N GLY A 28 -2.66 28.49 68.08
CA GLY A 28 -2.56 29.61 67.16
C GLY A 28 -1.66 30.70 67.72
N LEU A 29 -1.23 31.62 66.86
CA LEU A 29 -0.41 32.78 67.25
C LEU A 29 -1.05 33.54 68.43
N PHE A 30 -0.23 34.05 69.35
CA PHE A 30 -0.75 34.72 70.54
C PHE A 30 -1.63 35.95 70.21
N GLU A 31 -2.91 35.86 70.55
CA GLU A 31 -3.88 36.96 70.49
C GLU A 31 -4.11 37.51 71.90
N ASP A 32 -3.77 38.78 72.13
CA ASP A 32 -3.77 39.42 73.45
C ASP A 32 -3.07 38.56 74.54
N PRO A 33 -1.74 38.34 74.43
CA PRO A 33 -1.02 37.49 75.36
C PRO A 33 -0.99 38.06 76.77
N ARG A 34 -1.42 37.25 77.74
CA ARG A 34 -1.35 37.54 79.18
C ARG A 34 -0.29 36.68 79.84
N VAL A 35 0.50 37.28 80.73
CA VAL A 35 1.61 36.61 81.42
C VAL A 35 1.20 36.23 82.85
N LEU A 36 1.45 34.97 83.23
CA LEU A 36 1.30 34.49 84.60
C LEU A 36 2.55 34.80 85.44
N LEU A 37 2.48 34.70 86.77
CA LEU A 37 3.65 34.88 87.67
C LEU A 37 4.78 33.89 87.40
N CYS A 38 4.46 32.73 86.83
CA CYS A 38 5.45 31.75 86.38
C CYS A 38 6.11 32.12 85.04
N SER A 39 5.84 33.31 84.50
CA SER A 39 6.32 33.87 83.22
C SER A 39 5.81 33.19 81.94
N HIS A 40 4.97 32.16 82.03
CA HIS A 40 4.29 31.61 80.85
C HIS A 40 3.17 32.53 80.37
N SER A 41 3.06 32.67 79.05
CA SER A 41 2.08 33.52 78.38
C SER A 41 1.01 32.69 77.67
N PHE A 42 -0.23 33.18 77.62
CA PHE A 42 -1.37 32.54 76.95
C PHE A 42 -2.30 33.62 76.37
N CYS A 43 -3.08 33.30 75.34
CA CYS A 43 -4.10 34.24 74.82
C CYS A 43 -5.12 34.55 75.91
N LYS A 44 -5.60 35.79 75.96
CA LYS A 44 -6.64 36.21 76.92
C LYS A 44 -7.86 35.29 76.88
N LYS A 45 -8.40 35.03 75.68
CA LYS A 45 -9.57 34.14 75.47
C LYS A 45 -9.31 32.72 75.96
N CYS A 46 -8.10 32.20 75.77
CA CYS A 46 -7.73 30.87 76.27
C CYS A 46 -7.74 30.81 77.79
N LEU A 47 -7.23 31.85 78.45
CA LEU A 47 -7.26 31.94 79.92
C LEU A 47 -8.68 32.16 80.45
N GLU A 48 -9.50 32.97 79.78
CA GLU A 48 -10.91 33.16 80.11
C GLU A 48 -11.64 31.81 80.11
N GLY A 49 -11.49 30.99 79.06
CA GLY A 49 -12.09 29.66 78.97
C GLY A 49 -11.68 28.70 80.10
N LEU A 50 -10.39 28.66 80.48
CA LEU A 50 -9.94 27.80 81.59
C LEU A 50 -10.41 28.30 82.96
N LEU A 51 -10.47 29.62 83.16
CA LEU A 51 -10.88 30.22 84.42
C LEU A 51 -12.41 30.17 84.60
N GLU A 52 -13.18 30.14 83.51
CA GLU A 52 -14.64 29.95 83.53
C GLU A 52 -15.06 28.50 83.81
N GLY A 53 -14.28 27.50 83.35
CA GLY A 53 -14.52 26.08 83.64
C GLY A 53 -14.39 25.69 85.13
N SER A 54 -13.85 26.57 85.98
CA SER A 54 -13.68 26.34 87.43
C SER A 54 -14.80 26.92 88.31
N ARG A 55 -15.96 27.31 87.74
CA ARG A 55 -17.11 27.84 88.50
C ARG A 55 -18.00 26.74 89.10
N GLY A 56 -17.47 26.04 90.11
CA GLY A 56 -18.30 25.33 91.11
C GLY A 56 -18.46 26.21 92.37
N PRO A 57 -19.66 26.36 92.95
CA PRO A 57 -19.85 27.20 94.13
C PRO A 57 -19.50 26.42 95.40
N ALA A 58 -18.22 26.35 95.79
CA ALA A 58 -17.82 26.12 97.19
C ALA A 58 -16.32 26.19 97.50
N PHE A 59 -15.40 26.04 96.53
CA PHE A 59 -13.96 26.06 96.84
C PHE A 59 -13.16 26.57 95.63
N ARG A 60 -12.57 27.77 95.70
CA ARG A 60 -11.71 28.30 94.63
C ARG A 60 -10.36 27.59 94.70
N THR A 61 -10.21 26.49 93.96
CA THR A 61 -8.91 25.88 93.74
C THR A 61 -7.99 26.88 93.01
N PRO A 62 -6.74 27.08 93.45
CA PRO A 62 -5.79 27.93 92.75
C PRO A 62 -5.58 27.45 91.31
N PHE A 63 -5.69 28.35 90.33
CA PHE A 63 -5.46 28.01 88.94
C PHE A 63 -4.00 27.55 88.74
N LYS A 64 -3.81 26.42 88.06
CA LYS A 64 -2.49 25.87 87.75
C LYS A 64 -2.12 26.20 86.31
N CYS A 65 -0.91 26.71 86.12
CA CYS A 65 -0.39 27.01 84.78
C CYS A 65 -0.40 25.74 83.90
N PRO A 66 -0.99 25.77 82.68
CA PRO A 66 -1.02 24.61 81.78
C PRO A 66 0.38 24.10 81.41
N THR A 67 1.39 24.97 81.37
CA THR A 67 2.75 24.61 80.96
C THR A 67 3.58 24.05 82.12
N CYS A 68 3.59 24.71 83.29
CA CYS A 68 4.50 24.34 84.40
C CYS A 68 3.80 23.93 85.70
N ARG A 69 2.45 23.90 85.71
CA ARG A 69 1.58 23.50 86.84
C ARG A 69 1.73 24.31 88.12
N LYS A 70 2.54 25.37 88.13
CA LYS A 70 2.64 26.32 89.26
C LYS A 70 1.29 27.00 89.50
N GLU A 71 0.90 27.05 90.77
CA GLU A 71 -0.34 27.70 91.21
C GLU A 71 -0.22 29.21 91.10
N THR A 72 -1.29 29.85 90.65
CA THR A 72 -1.33 31.28 90.40
C THR A 72 -2.60 31.89 91.03
N PRO A 73 -2.46 32.84 91.99
CA PRO A 73 -3.58 33.35 92.79
C PRO A 73 -4.34 34.50 92.09
N HIS A 74 -4.72 34.33 90.82
CA HIS A 74 -5.36 35.39 90.04
C HIS A 74 -6.86 35.14 89.82
N ASN A 75 -7.68 36.19 90.04
CA ASN A 75 -9.14 36.16 89.96
C ASN A 75 -9.63 36.63 88.58
N GLY A 76 -9.30 35.87 87.53
CA GLY A 76 -9.77 36.12 86.16
C GLY A 76 -8.70 36.70 85.23
N ALA A 77 -8.85 36.45 83.93
CA ALA A 77 -7.86 36.78 82.90
C ALA A 77 -7.58 38.30 82.77
N ASN A 78 -8.56 39.15 83.11
CA ASN A 78 -8.41 40.61 83.07
C ASN A 78 -7.42 41.17 84.12
N SER A 79 -7.16 40.41 85.19
CA SER A 79 -6.21 40.81 86.25
C SER A 79 -4.74 40.54 85.89
N LEU A 80 -4.50 39.81 84.79
CA LEU A 80 -3.17 39.45 84.33
C LEU A 80 -2.58 40.56 83.45
N GLN A 81 -1.28 40.80 83.65
CA GLN A 81 -0.52 41.75 82.83
C GLN A 81 -0.45 41.27 81.37
N ILE A 82 -0.50 42.22 80.45
CA ILE A 82 -0.31 41.97 79.01
C ILE A 82 1.19 41.85 78.74
N ASN A 83 1.58 40.83 77.98
CA ASN A 83 2.92 40.74 77.43
C ASN A 83 3.01 41.56 76.13
N TYR A 84 3.24 42.87 76.26
CA TYR A 84 3.28 43.79 75.13
C TYR A 84 4.41 43.47 74.14
N SER A 85 5.54 42.95 74.62
CA SER A 85 6.66 42.53 73.76
C SER A 85 6.26 41.37 72.85
N LEU A 86 5.65 40.32 73.42
CA LEU A 86 5.18 39.17 72.65
C LEU A 86 4.08 39.58 71.66
N ARG A 87 3.14 40.44 72.07
CA ARG A 87 2.12 41.00 71.16
C ARG A 87 2.77 41.71 69.97
N GLY A 88 3.74 42.60 70.23
CA GLY A 88 4.44 43.34 69.18
C GLY A 88 5.27 42.44 68.24
N ILE A 89 5.82 41.33 68.74
CA ILE A 89 6.55 40.34 67.92
C ILE A 89 5.57 39.58 67.02
N VAL A 90 4.45 39.09 67.56
CA VAL A 90 3.41 38.39 66.77
C VAL A 90 2.82 39.27 65.67
N GLU A 91 2.58 40.55 65.97
CA GLU A 91 2.11 41.53 64.98
C GLU A 91 3.11 41.72 63.83
N LYS A 92 4.41 41.80 64.13
CA LYS A 92 5.47 41.92 63.11
C LYS A 92 5.64 40.63 62.30
N TYR A 93 5.64 39.48 62.95
CA TYR A 93 5.71 38.17 62.30
C TYR A 93 4.57 37.99 61.28
N SER A 94 3.35 38.36 61.68
CA SER A 94 2.16 38.27 60.82
C SER A 94 2.28 39.12 59.55
N LYS A 95 2.95 40.28 59.61
CA LYS A 95 3.20 41.13 58.43
C LYS A 95 4.25 40.53 57.49
N ILE A 96 5.29 39.90 58.04
CA ILE A 96 6.36 39.26 57.25
C ILE A 96 5.81 38.03 56.51
N ARG A 97 4.93 37.26 57.16
CA ARG A 97 4.29 36.06 56.60
C ARG A 97 3.49 36.31 55.31
N VAL A 98 2.96 37.52 55.12
CA VAL A 98 2.07 37.88 54.00
C VAL A 98 2.83 38.54 52.84
N MET A 99 4.13 38.79 52.97
CA MET A 99 4.92 39.33 51.85
C MET A 99 5.04 38.30 50.72
N PRO A 100 4.86 38.70 49.44
CA PRO A 100 5.05 37.79 48.31
C PRO A 100 6.46 37.20 48.36
N LYS A 101 6.56 35.87 48.37
CA LYS A 101 7.83 35.18 48.32
C LYS A 101 8.46 35.45 46.95
N MET A 102 9.56 36.18 46.92
CA MET A 102 10.36 36.34 45.70
C MET A 102 10.98 34.99 45.36
N SER A 103 10.95 34.62 44.08
CA SER A 103 11.66 33.43 43.60
C SER A 103 13.16 33.62 43.79
N ASP A 104 13.83 32.56 44.21
CA ASP A 104 15.29 32.58 44.39
C ASP A 104 16.00 32.37 43.06
N CYS A 105 17.19 32.95 42.94
CA CYS A 105 18.06 32.75 41.80
C CYS A 105 18.55 31.30 41.73
N ALA A 106 18.42 30.69 40.55
CA ALA A 106 18.89 29.34 40.30
C ALA A 106 20.41 29.18 40.46
N HIS A 107 21.17 30.24 40.18
CA HIS A 107 22.64 30.24 40.25
C HIS A 107 23.18 30.67 41.63
N HIS A 108 22.44 31.50 42.36
CA HIS A 108 22.88 32.08 43.62
C HIS A 108 21.88 31.78 44.74
N CYS A 109 22.26 30.81 45.58
CA CYS A 109 21.38 30.27 46.60
C CYS A 109 20.96 31.32 47.64
N GLY A 110 19.65 31.41 47.91
CA GLY A 110 19.06 32.37 48.86
C GLY A 110 19.08 33.83 48.39
N GLN A 111 19.42 34.08 47.12
CA GLN A 111 19.38 35.42 46.55
C GLN A 111 18.07 35.65 45.78
N PRO A 112 17.26 36.65 46.15
CA PRO A 112 15.98 36.90 45.50
C PRO A 112 16.19 37.45 44.07
N LEU A 113 15.32 37.02 43.15
CA LEU A 113 15.23 37.58 41.81
C LEU A 113 14.45 38.90 41.84
N ASN A 114 15.16 40.01 42.04
CA ASN A 114 14.57 41.33 42.26
C ASN A 114 15.02 42.41 41.26
N ILE A 115 15.81 42.04 40.25
CA ILE A 115 16.30 42.94 39.19
C ILE A 115 15.86 42.38 37.84
N PHE A 116 15.36 43.21 36.93
CA PHE A 116 15.10 42.79 35.55
C PHE A 116 16.22 43.26 34.63
N CYS A 117 16.82 42.31 33.90
CA CYS A 117 17.74 42.62 32.83
C CYS A 117 16.97 42.90 31.54
N ALA A 118 16.94 44.17 31.13
CA ALA A 118 16.24 44.61 29.92
C ALA A 118 16.96 44.17 28.64
N THR A 119 18.26 43.85 28.71
CA THR A 119 19.01 43.31 27.57
C THR A 119 18.64 41.86 27.28
N ASP A 120 18.50 41.05 28.33
CA ASP A 120 18.25 39.60 28.21
C ASP A 120 16.79 39.21 28.44
N LEU A 121 15.94 40.18 28.75
CA LEU A 121 14.51 40.02 29.07
C LEU A 121 14.26 38.98 30.17
N LYS A 122 15.04 39.02 31.25
CA LYS A 122 14.96 38.05 32.35
C LYS A 122 15.16 38.66 33.72
N LEU A 123 14.58 38.02 34.73
CA LEU A 123 14.81 38.33 36.14
C LEU A 123 16.15 37.76 36.59
N ILE A 124 16.92 38.57 37.32
CA ILE A 124 18.24 38.24 37.88
C ILE A 124 18.31 38.70 39.35
N CYS A 125 19.27 38.17 40.11
CA CYS A 125 19.57 38.66 41.46
C CYS A 125 20.73 39.66 41.47
N GLY A 126 20.97 40.30 42.62
CA GLY A 126 22.05 41.28 42.78
C GLY A 126 23.45 40.73 42.47
N ILE A 127 23.71 39.45 42.75
CA ILE A 127 25.00 38.83 42.41
C ILE A 127 25.14 38.68 40.89
N CYS A 128 24.10 38.15 40.21
CA CYS A 128 24.08 38.05 38.75
C CYS A 128 24.30 39.41 38.08
N ALA A 129 23.81 40.52 38.66
CA ALA A 129 24.03 41.85 38.10
C ALA A 129 25.51 42.29 38.11
N THR A 130 26.33 41.66 38.95
CA THR A 130 27.77 41.95 39.09
C THR A 130 28.69 40.93 38.43
N THR A 131 28.14 39.79 37.98
CA THR A 131 28.92 38.79 37.24
C THR A 131 29.20 39.26 35.81
N ASP A 132 30.25 38.71 35.21
CA ASP A 132 30.62 39.04 33.83
C ASP A 132 29.49 38.74 32.83
N ASP A 133 28.62 37.76 33.11
CA ASP A 133 27.46 37.39 32.29
C ASP A 133 26.46 38.53 32.03
N HIS A 134 26.41 39.53 32.93
CA HIS A 134 25.53 40.69 32.81
C HIS A 134 26.28 42.02 32.81
N ARG A 135 27.60 41.97 32.62
CA ARG A 135 28.44 43.16 32.64
C ARG A 135 28.10 44.08 31.46
N GLY A 136 27.65 45.30 31.77
CA GLY A 136 27.27 46.29 30.77
C GLY A 136 25.84 46.15 30.24
N HIS A 137 25.04 45.21 30.77
CA HIS A 137 23.62 45.10 30.42
C HIS A 137 22.81 46.21 31.09
N LYS A 138 21.65 46.53 30.50
CA LYS A 138 20.73 47.49 31.08
C LYS A 138 19.81 46.79 32.07
N PHE A 139 19.72 47.34 33.27
CA PHE A 139 18.79 46.88 34.30
C PHE A 139 17.71 47.93 34.51
N CYS A 140 16.51 47.48 34.86
CA CYS A 140 15.43 48.35 35.28
C CYS A 140 14.71 47.77 36.50
N SER A 141 13.86 48.60 37.12
CA SER A 141 13.00 48.12 38.19
C SER A 141 12.01 47.09 37.66
N LEU A 142 11.49 46.26 38.57
CA LEU A 142 10.45 45.28 38.23
C LEU A 142 9.20 45.96 37.67
N GLU A 143 8.83 47.13 38.22
CA GLU A 143 7.65 47.88 37.78
C GLU A 143 7.83 48.40 36.34
N GLU A 144 8.98 49.01 36.04
CA GLU A 144 9.29 49.50 34.69
C GLU A 144 9.38 48.36 33.67
N ALA A 145 9.94 47.21 34.06
CA ALA A 145 9.96 46.03 33.22
C ALA A 145 8.55 45.51 32.95
N TYR A 146 7.74 45.40 34.00
CA TYR A 146 6.37 44.90 33.92
C TYR A 146 5.51 45.75 33.00
N GLU A 147 5.54 47.08 33.15
CA GLU A 147 4.77 47.98 32.27
C GLU A 147 5.20 47.86 30.81
N ARG A 148 6.50 47.69 30.54
CA ARG A 148 7.03 47.55 29.18
C ARG A 148 6.63 46.21 28.56
N GLU A 149 6.86 45.10 29.26
CA GLU A 149 6.53 43.76 28.78
C GLU A 149 5.01 43.57 28.62
N ARG A 150 4.20 44.19 29.49
CA ARG A 150 2.74 44.16 29.35
C ARG A 150 2.28 44.84 28.05
N LYS A 151 2.86 45.98 27.70
CA LYS A 151 2.56 46.66 26.42
C LYS A 151 3.03 45.83 25.23
N ALA A 152 4.24 45.27 25.29
CA ALA A 152 4.77 44.40 24.23
C ALA A 152 3.87 43.16 24.02
N PHE A 153 3.37 42.57 25.12
CA PHE A 153 2.43 41.47 25.08
C PHE A 153 1.13 41.84 24.34
N GLU A 154 0.52 42.98 24.65
CA GLU A 154 -0.71 43.43 23.97
C GLU A 154 -0.49 43.63 22.46
N GLU A 155 0.67 44.14 22.06
CA GLU A 155 1.03 44.31 20.65
C GLU A 155 1.22 42.96 19.93
N LEU A 156 1.95 42.03 20.55
CA LEU A 156 2.17 40.69 20.02
C LEU A 156 0.85 39.91 19.92
N LEU A 157 0.00 39.99 20.94
CA LEU A 157 -1.31 39.34 20.96
C LEU A 157 -2.18 39.84 19.82
N ARG A 158 -2.27 41.16 19.62
CA ARG A 158 -2.99 41.75 18.49
C ARG A 158 -2.41 41.29 17.14
N GLY A 159 -1.09 41.12 17.05
CA GLY A 159 -0.44 40.56 15.87
C GLY A 159 -0.89 39.13 15.56
N VAL A 160 -1.05 38.30 16.60
CA VAL A 160 -1.56 36.93 16.47
C VAL A 160 -3.07 36.91 16.16
N GLU A 161 -3.87 37.76 16.80
CA GLU A 161 -5.32 37.84 16.55
C GLU A 161 -5.66 38.35 15.14
N SER A 162 -4.87 39.30 14.63
CA SER A 162 -5.01 39.82 13.27
C SER A 162 -4.33 38.95 12.21
N TRP A 163 -3.61 37.90 12.62
CA TRP A 163 -3.00 36.95 11.70
C TRP A 163 -4.08 36.23 10.90
N GLN A 164 -4.04 36.37 9.59
CA GLN A 164 -5.04 35.78 8.69
C GLN A 164 -4.79 34.27 8.54
N SER A 165 -5.41 33.48 9.43
CA SER A 165 -5.42 32.03 9.33
C SER A 165 -6.27 31.52 8.16
N ALA A 166 -7.18 32.34 7.62
CA ALA A 166 -8.11 31.95 6.56
C ALA A 166 -7.40 31.46 5.30
N ASP A 167 -6.37 32.16 4.81
CA ASP A 167 -5.62 31.76 3.61
C ASP A 167 -4.84 30.46 3.83
N ILE A 168 -4.25 30.30 5.02
CA ILE A 168 -3.51 29.08 5.40
C ILE A 168 -4.48 27.90 5.50
N LEU A 169 -5.63 28.09 6.14
CA LEU A 169 -6.68 27.06 6.27
C LEU A 169 -7.25 26.68 4.89
N SER A 170 -7.52 27.65 4.03
CA SER A 170 -7.99 27.42 2.66
C SER A 170 -6.96 26.67 1.81
N CYS A 171 -5.69 27.06 1.91
CA CYS A 171 -4.58 26.36 1.24
C CYS A 171 -4.45 24.92 1.74
N LEU A 172 -4.55 24.71 3.06
CA LEU A 172 -4.50 23.39 3.69
C LEU A 172 -5.65 22.50 3.19
N GLU A 173 -6.88 23.01 3.17
CA GLU A 173 -8.06 22.28 2.67
C GLU A 173 -7.92 21.96 1.18
N THR A 174 -7.41 22.90 0.38
CA THR A 174 -7.16 22.72 -1.05
C THR A 174 -6.13 21.62 -1.30
N LEU A 175 -5.02 21.63 -0.55
CA LEU A 175 -3.97 20.61 -0.64
C LEU A 175 -4.49 19.23 -0.22
N GLN A 176 -5.26 19.16 0.87
CA GLN A 176 -5.89 17.90 1.30
C GLN A 176 -6.85 17.35 0.24
N THR A 177 -7.66 18.22 -0.35
CA THR A 177 -8.61 17.85 -1.41
C THR A 177 -7.87 17.41 -2.68
N SER A 178 -6.83 18.13 -3.08
CA SER A 178 -6.00 17.80 -4.24
C SER A 178 -5.30 16.45 -4.05
N LYS A 179 -4.71 16.21 -2.87
CA LYS A 179 -4.11 14.91 -2.50
C LYS A 179 -5.12 13.77 -2.64
N LYS A 180 -6.34 13.95 -2.10
CA LYS A 180 -7.41 12.93 -2.19
C LYS A 180 -7.77 12.64 -3.65
N LYS A 181 -7.95 13.67 -4.46
CA LYS A 181 -8.28 13.53 -5.89
C LYS A 181 -7.16 12.82 -6.67
N ALA A 182 -5.91 13.19 -6.42
CA ALA A 182 -4.74 12.58 -7.07
C ALA A 182 -4.64 11.09 -6.73
N LEU A 183 -4.76 10.72 -5.44
CA LEU A 183 -4.74 9.32 -5.01
C LEU A 183 -5.90 8.53 -5.63
N GLN A 184 -7.11 9.08 -5.64
CA GLN A 184 -8.27 8.43 -6.28
C GLN A 184 -8.06 8.21 -7.78
N SER A 185 -7.42 9.16 -8.48
CA SER A 185 -7.08 9.02 -9.90
C SER A 185 -6.10 7.88 -10.12
N VAL A 186 -5.03 7.81 -9.32
CA VAL A 186 -4.02 6.73 -9.41
C VAL A 186 -4.65 5.36 -9.15
N THR A 187 -5.49 5.24 -8.12
CA THR A 187 -6.22 3.99 -7.83
C THR A 187 -7.11 3.60 -9.01
N LYS A 188 -7.87 4.55 -9.57
CA LYS A 188 -8.74 4.28 -10.72
C LYS A 188 -7.96 3.83 -11.95
N ASP A 189 -6.79 4.41 -12.20
CA ASP A 189 -5.95 3.99 -13.32
C ASP A 189 -5.33 2.61 -13.09
N ALA A 190 -4.95 2.28 -11.85
CA ALA A 190 -4.53 0.92 -11.50
C ALA A 190 -5.65 -0.10 -11.71
N GLU A 191 -6.89 0.21 -11.29
CA GLU A 191 -8.06 -0.64 -11.52
C GLU A 191 -8.33 -0.88 -13.01
N LYS A 192 -8.18 0.15 -13.86
CA LYS A 192 -8.31 -0.02 -15.32
C LYS A 192 -7.28 -0.99 -15.89
N VAL A 193 -6.04 -0.95 -15.39
CA VAL A 193 -4.99 -1.87 -15.81
C VAL A 193 -5.38 -3.29 -15.41
N THR A 194 -5.77 -3.50 -14.15
CA THR A 194 -6.23 -4.80 -13.66
C THR A 194 -7.40 -5.34 -14.50
N ASP A 195 -8.45 -4.55 -14.69
CA ASP A 195 -9.63 -4.94 -15.49
C ASP A 195 -9.26 -5.28 -16.94
N TYR A 196 -8.32 -4.55 -17.55
CA TYR A 196 -7.84 -4.87 -18.88
C TYR A 196 -7.13 -6.23 -18.94
N PHE A 197 -6.23 -6.50 -18.00
CA PHE A 197 -5.52 -7.78 -17.94
C PHE A 197 -6.43 -8.95 -17.56
N ASP A 198 -7.39 -8.76 -16.65
CA ASP A 198 -8.37 -9.78 -16.29
C ASP A 198 -9.24 -10.17 -17.49
N LYS A 199 -9.63 -9.20 -18.32
CA LYS A 199 -10.33 -9.47 -19.60
C LYS A 199 -9.49 -10.27 -20.57
N LEU A 200 -8.20 -9.94 -20.69
CA LEU A 200 -7.27 -10.69 -21.53
C LEU A 200 -7.09 -12.13 -21.05
N ILE A 201 -6.89 -12.33 -19.75
CA ILE A 201 -6.79 -13.66 -19.13
C ILE A 201 -8.07 -14.44 -19.38
N SER A 202 -9.24 -13.84 -19.13
CA SER A 202 -10.54 -14.48 -19.36
C SER A 202 -10.73 -14.90 -20.82
N SER A 203 -10.30 -14.06 -21.78
CA SER A 203 -10.35 -14.37 -23.21
C SER A 203 -9.44 -15.55 -23.58
N LEU A 204 -8.21 -15.58 -23.04
CA LEU A 204 -7.27 -16.69 -23.24
C LEU A 204 -7.80 -17.99 -22.63
N GLU A 205 -8.35 -17.94 -21.42
CA GLU A 205 -8.95 -19.09 -20.74
C GLU A 205 -10.16 -19.63 -21.50
N CYS A 206 -11.03 -18.73 -22.00
CA CYS A 206 -12.14 -19.11 -22.85
C CYS A 206 -11.66 -19.87 -24.10
N LYS A 207 -10.66 -19.33 -24.80
CA LYS A 207 -10.13 -19.97 -26.02
C LYS A 207 -9.45 -21.31 -25.72
N LYS A 208 -8.71 -21.40 -24.61
CA LYS A 208 -8.13 -22.67 -24.14
C LYS A 208 -9.23 -23.72 -23.93
N ASN A 209 -10.31 -23.35 -23.23
CA ASN A 209 -11.40 -24.28 -22.93
C ASN A 209 -12.17 -24.69 -24.19
N GLU A 210 -12.35 -23.79 -25.15
CA GLU A 210 -12.92 -24.08 -26.46
C GLU A 210 -12.11 -25.16 -27.19
N ILE A 211 -10.79 -24.97 -27.33
CA ILE A 211 -9.89 -25.93 -27.99
C ILE A 211 -9.91 -27.30 -27.28
N LEU A 212 -9.93 -27.32 -25.94
CA LEU A 212 -10.02 -28.56 -25.18
C LEU A 212 -11.36 -29.28 -25.39
N SER A 213 -12.46 -28.52 -25.50
CA SER A 213 -13.78 -29.09 -25.81
C SER A 213 -13.82 -29.73 -27.21
N ASP A 214 -13.13 -29.15 -28.19
CA ASP A 214 -13.01 -29.74 -29.52
C ASP A 214 -12.25 -31.07 -29.48
N PHE A 215 -11.18 -31.17 -28.66
CA PHE A 215 -10.46 -32.42 -28.46
C PHE A 215 -11.31 -33.51 -27.80
N GLU A 216 -12.14 -33.18 -26.81
CA GLU A 216 -13.06 -34.16 -26.22
C GLU A 216 -14.12 -34.62 -27.23
N THR A 217 -14.62 -33.72 -28.07
CA THR A 217 -15.56 -34.05 -29.16
C THR A 217 -14.93 -35.03 -30.13
N LEU A 218 -13.71 -34.76 -30.55
CA LEU A 218 -12.97 -35.60 -31.46
C LEU A 218 -12.60 -36.96 -30.87
N LYS A 219 -12.27 -37.02 -29.57
CA LYS A 219 -12.10 -38.29 -28.85
C LYS A 219 -13.37 -39.14 -28.92
N LEU A 220 -14.54 -38.50 -28.77
CA LEU A 220 -15.82 -39.20 -28.93
C LEU A 220 -16.02 -39.73 -30.35
N VAL A 221 -15.65 -38.98 -31.39
CA VAL A 221 -15.72 -39.44 -32.79
C VAL A 221 -14.82 -40.66 -33.01
N VAL A 222 -13.58 -40.64 -32.47
CA VAL A 222 -12.67 -41.79 -32.54
C VAL A 222 -13.28 -43.01 -31.85
N MET A 223 -13.83 -42.85 -30.63
CA MET A 223 -14.51 -43.95 -29.92
C MET A 223 -15.68 -44.51 -30.72
N GLN A 224 -16.53 -43.64 -31.29
CA GLN A 224 -17.67 -44.05 -32.12
C GLN A 224 -17.29 -44.81 -33.39
N ALA A 225 -16.12 -44.51 -33.98
CA ALA A 225 -15.63 -45.21 -35.16
C ALA A 225 -15.01 -46.58 -34.82
N TYR A 226 -14.24 -46.67 -33.73
CA TYR A 226 -13.45 -47.87 -33.42
C TYR A 226 -14.16 -48.86 -32.49
N ASP A 227 -14.90 -48.40 -31.47
CA ASP A 227 -15.51 -49.29 -30.47
C ASP A 227 -16.50 -50.31 -31.07
N PRO A 228 -17.36 -49.96 -32.05
CA PRO A 228 -18.25 -50.93 -32.68
C PRO A 228 -17.49 -52.01 -33.44
N GLU A 229 -16.42 -51.65 -34.16
CA GLU A 229 -15.60 -52.62 -34.91
C GLU A 229 -14.81 -53.54 -33.97
N ILE A 230 -14.24 -52.99 -32.89
CA ILE A 230 -13.58 -53.77 -31.84
C ILE A 230 -14.58 -54.76 -31.22
N THR A 231 -15.79 -54.30 -30.89
CA THR A 231 -16.84 -55.14 -30.30
C THR A 231 -17.29 -56.25 -31.26
N ARG A 232 -17.51 -55.90 -32.54
CA ARG A 232 -17.94 -56.85 -33.58
C ARG A 232 -16.90 -57.93 -33.84
N LEU A 233 -15.63 -57.54 -34.00
CA LEU A 233 -14.54 -58.50 -34.20
C LEU A 233 -14.26 -59.33 -32.95
N GLY A 234 -14.39 -58.72 -31.77
CA GLY A 234 -14.31 -59.43 -30.48
C GLY A 234 -15.37 -60.52 -30.35
N ALA A 235 -16.63 -60.21 -30.69
CA ALA A 235 -17.72 -61.18 -30.69
C ALA A 235 -17.51 -62.31 -31.72
N ALA A 236 -17.02 -61.98 -32.91
CA ALA A 236 -16.72 -62.97 -33.95
C ALA A 236 -15.62 -63.96 -33.52
N LEU A 237 -14.57 -63.47 -32.86
CA LEU A 237 -13.52 -64.32 -32.30
C LEU A 237 -14.07 -65.25 -31.21
N GLU A 238 -15.00 -64.76 -30.39
CA GLU A 238 -15.61 -65.58 -29.35
C GLU A 238 -16.52 -66.67 -29.93
N GLU A 239 -17.34 -66.34 -30.94
CA GLU A 239 -18.13 -67.33 -31.68
C GLU A 239 -17.23 -68.38 -32.37
N GLN A 240 -16.07 -67.98 -32.89
CA GLN A 240 -15.11 -68.92 -33.47
C GLN A 240 -14.60 -69.90 -32.43
N ARG A 241 -14.22 -69.43 -31.24
CA ARG A 241 -13.79 -70.30 -30.14
C ARG A 241 -14.90 -71.28 -29.75
N GLN A 242 -16.13 -70.79 -29.59
CA GLN A 242 -17.26 -71.65 -29.24
C GLN A 242 -17.56 -72.70 -30.33
N ALA A 243 -17.48 -72.33 -31.61
CA ALA A 243 -17.67 -73.25 -32.72
C ALA A 243 -16.59 -74.35 -32.74
N LEU A 244 -15.33 -74.00 -32.45
CA LEU A 244 -14.24 -74.98 -32.34
C LEU A 244 -14.45 -75.95 -31.18
N VAL A 245 -14.80 -75.45 -30.00
CA VAL A 245 -15.11 -76.30 -28.82
C VAL A 245 -16.28 -77.23 -29.13
N LEU A 246 -17.33 -76.72 -29.78
CA LEU A 246 -18.47 -77.55 -30.20
C LEU A 246 -18.02 -78.64 -31.18
N ALA A 247 -17.26 -78.29 -32.22
CA ALA A 247 -16.74 -79.23 -33.21
C ALA A 247 -15.88 -80.34 -32.60
N GLU A 248 -15.08 -80.02 -31.59
CA GLU A 248 -14.25 -80.99 -30.87
C GLU A 248 -15.10 -81.96 -30.04
N SER A 249 -16.20 -81.49 -29.44
CA SER A 249 -17.04 -82.32 -28.55
C SER A 249 -17.70 -83.52 -29.25
N PHE A 250 -17.96 -83.43 -30.57
CA PHE A 250 -18.64 -84.48 -31.34
C PHE A 250 -17.80 -85.12 -32.44
N ARG A 251 -16.53 -84.74 -32.57
CA ARG A 251 -15.59 -85.26 -33.59
C ARG A 251 -15.48 -86.79 -33.59
N GLY A 252 -15.62 -87.41 -32.41
CA GLY A 252 -15.58 -88.87 -32.22
C GLY A 252 -16.92 -89.48 -31.81
N ALA A 253 -18.05 -88.80 -32.03
CA ALA A 253 -19.36 -89.29 -31.60
C ALA A 253 -19.81 -90.52 -32.40
N SER A 254 -20.24 -91.56 -31.69
CA SER A 254 -20.77 -92.80 -32.29
C SER A 254 -22.30 -92.83 -32.37
N ASP A 255 -22.99 -91.93 -31.67
CA ASP A 255 -24.46 -91.81 -31.68
C ASP A 255 -24.94 -90.94 -32.86
N PRO A 256 -25.70 -91.49 -33.82
CA PRO A 256 -26.14 -90.74 -35.00
C PRO A 256 -27.09 -89.56 -34.69
N LEU A 257 -27.93 -89.67 -33.65
CA LEU A 257 -28.92 -88.63 -33.33
C LEU A 257 -28.23 -87.39 -32.74
N GLY A 258 -27.38 -87.58 -31.71
CA GLY A 258 -26.60 -86.52 -31.09
C GLY A 258 -25.64 -85.84 -32.07
N PHE A 259 -25.00 -86.62 -32.96
CA PHE A 259 -24.14 -86.07 -34.01
C PHE A 259 -24.90 -85.13 -34.95
N LEU A 260 -26.08 -85.53 -35.43
CA LEU A 260 -26.88 -84.70 -36.34
C LEU A 260 -27.38 -83.41 -35.68
N GLN A 261 -27.76 -83.46 -34.41
CA GLN A 261 -28.18 -82.28 -33.64
C GLN A 261 -27.02 -81.29 -33.46
N GLN A 262 -25.86 -81.76 -33.00
CA GLN A 262 -24.67 -80.90 -32.79
C GLN A 262 -24.08 -80.39 -34.11
N MET A 263 -24.14 -81.18 -35.19
CA MET A 263 -23.75 -80.75 -36.52
C MET A 263 -24.62 -79.61 -37.05
N GLN A 264 -25.92 -79.60 -36.73
CA GLN A 264 -26.81 -78.49 -37.12
C GLN A 264 -26.45 -77.20 -36.35
N GLU A 265 -26.17 -77.30 -35.05
CA GLU A 265 -25.72 -76.17 -34.23
C GLU A 265 -24.36 -75.63 -34.70
N PHE A 266 -23.41 -76.53 -35.01
CA PHE A 266 -22.11 -76.14 -35.56
C PHE A 266 -22.24 -75.45 -36.93
N ARG A 267 -23.13 -75.92 -37.80
CA ARG A 267 -23.40 -75.26 -39.10
C ARG A 267 -23.94 -73.86 -38.92
N GLU A 268 -24.82 -73.63 -37.94
CA GLU A 268 -25.37 -72.30 -37.69
C GLU A 268 -24.29 -71.35 -37.14
N LYS A 269 -23.46 -71.80 -36.18
CA LYS A 269 -22.31 -71.00 -35.70
C LYS A 269 -21.30 -70.72 -36.81
N PHE A 270 -20.98 -71.72 -37.63
CA PHE A 270 -20.07 -71.55 -38.78
C PHE A 270 -20.64 -70.60 -39.84
N ARG A 271 -21.96 -70.59 -40.03
CA ARG A 271 -22.64 -69.65 -40.92
C ARG A 271 -22.50 -68.21 -40.42
N VAL A 272 -22.75 -67.94 -39.13
CA VAL A 272 -22.57 -66.60 -38.52
C VAL A 272 -21.13 -66.10 -38.69
N LEU A 273 -20.12 -66.97 -38.51
CA LEU A 273 -18.71 -66.63 -38.75
C LEU A 273 -18.42 -66.29 -40.21
N LYS A 274 -19.03 -67.04 -41.14
CA LYS A 274 -18.86 -66.80 -42.59
C LYS A 274 -19.54 -65.52 -43.05
N GLU A 275 -20.68 -65.16 -42.44
CA GLU A 275 -21.41 -63.91 -42.70
C GLU A 275 -20.72 -62.69 -42.07
N THR A 276 -19.90 -62.90 -41.02
CA THR A 276 -19.10 -61.84 -40.42
C THR A 276 -17.91 -61.49 -41.31
N SER A 277 -18.09 -60.53 -42.21
CA SER A 277 -17.02 -60.03 -43.07
C SER A 277 -15.92 -59.30 -42.28
N LEU A 278 -14.66 -59.54 -42.64
CA LEU A 278 -13.55 -58.71 -42.15
C LEU A 278 -13.63 -57.32 -42.78
N PRO A 279 -13.22 -56.25 -42.08
CA PRO A 279 -13.00 -54.95 -42.69
C PRO A 279 -12.07 -55.11 -43.90
N ALA A 280 -12.42 -54.47 -45.02
CA ALA A 280 -11.72 -54.67 -46.29
C ALA A 280 -10.26 -54.19 -46.20
N GLY A 281 -9.31 -55.09 -46.50
CA GLY A 281 -7.90 -54.74 -46.74
C GLY A 281 -7.02 -54.69 -45.48
N ARG A 282 -6.00 -55.55 -45.46
CA ARG A 282 -4.95 -55.64 -44.40
C ARG A 282 -4.02 -54.39 -44.33
N GLY A 283 -4.42 -53.27 -44.92
CA GLY A 283 -3.66 -52.01 -45.03
C GLY A 283 -4.48 -50.73 -44.81
N GLU A 284 -5.81 -50.82 -44.67
CA GLU A 284 -6.69 -49.69 -44.33
C GLU A 284 -7.54 -50.07 -43.10
N MET A 285 -6.90 -50.19 -41.93
CA MET A 285 -7.58 -50.24 -40.64
C MET A 285 -7.89 -48.83 -40.10
N ASP A 286 -7.84 -47.82 -40.97
CA ASP A 286 -8.20 -46.44 -40.60
C ASP A 286 -9.70 -46.25 -40.79
N VAL A 287 -10.47 -46.60 -39.76
CA VAL A 287 -11.94 -46.53 -39.77
C VAL A 287 -12.43 -45.14 -39.33
N GLY A 288 -11.53 -44.23 -38.98
CA GLY A 288 -11.91 -42.95 -38.37
C GLY A 288 -10.91 -41.83 -38.55
N PRO A 289 -11.22 -40.66 -37.98
CA PRO A 289 -10.42 -39.46 -38.18
C PRO A 289 -9.18 -39.46 -37.29
N LEU A 290 -8.00 -39.38 -37.91
CA LEU A 290 -6.75 -39.06 -37.25
C LEU A 290 -6.51 -37.54 -37.28
N VAL A 291 -6.26 -36.93 -36.12
CA VAL A 291 -5.68 -35.57 -36.09
C VAL A 291 -4.26 -35.64 -36.60
N ARG A 292 -4.09 -35.49 -37.91
CA ARG A 292 -2.75 -35.27 -38.47
C ARG A 292 -2.45 -33.78 -38.36
N ASN A 293 -1.44 -33.46 -37.54
CA ASN A 293 -0.72 -32.18 -37.50
C ASN A 293 -1.30 -31.05 -36.61
N PHE A 294 -1.79 -31.34 -35.39
CA PHE A 294 -1.95 -30.28 -34.39
C PHE A 294 -0.58 -29.87 -33.83
N ASP A 295 -0.14 -28.64 -34.12
CA ASP A 295 1.18 -28.12 -33.72
C ASP A 295 1.03 -26.74 -33.06
N VAL A 296 1.45 -26.66 -31.81
CA VAL A 296 1.40 -25.44 -31.00
C VAL A 296 2.62 -24.53 -31.20
N LYS A 297 3.67 -24.97 -31.93
CA LYS A 297 4.90 -24.18 -32.13
C LYS A 297 4.67 -22.82 -32.81
N LYS A 298 3.56 -22.68 -33.54
CA LYS A 298 3.20 -21.40 -34.18
C LYS A 298 2.57 -20.41 -33.20
N TRP A 299 2.17 -20.86 -32.02
CA TRP A 299 1.44 -20.03 -31.04
C TRP A 299 2.35 -19.01 -30.37
N ASP A 300 3.64 -19.30 -30.22
CA ASP A 300 4.64 -18.37 -29.71
C ASP A 300 4.78 -17.11 -30.57
N SER A 301 4.38 -17.19 -31.85
CA SER A 301 4.39 -16.07 -32.80
C SER A 301 3.04 -15.33 -32.91
N LEU A 302 1.99 -15.80 -32.24
CA LEU A 302 0.66 -15.20 -32.31
C LEU A 302 0.59 -13.96 -31.41
N ARG A 303 0.08 -12.88 -31.98
CA ARG A 303 -0.25 -11.68 -31.18
C ARG A 303 -1.51 -11.96 -30.37
N LEU A 304 -1.60 -11.35 -29.18
CA LEU A 304 -2.76 -11.52 -28.29
C LEU A 304 -4.11 -11.16 -28.96
N ARG A 305 -4.12 -10.18 -29.86
CA ARG A 305 -5.30 -9.80 -30.66
C ARG A 305 -5.72 -10.85 -31.70
N GLU A 306 -4.90 -11.88 -31.90
CA GLU A 306 -5.05 -12.93 -32.92
C GLU A 306 -5.32 -14.29 -32.26
N VAL A 307 -5.58 -14.32 -30.95
CA VAL A 307 -5.93 -15.53 -30.17
C VAL A 307 -7.16 -16.24 -30.77
N ASP A 308 -8.13 -15.48 -31.29
CA ASP A 308 -9.29 -16.04 -31.98
C ASP A 308 -8.93 -16.79 -33.27
N ARG A 309 -7.73 -16.58 -33.83
CA ARG A 309 -7.23 -17.24 -35.03
C ARG A 309 -6.49 -18.55 -34.74
N ILE A 310 -6.38 -18.95 -33.47
CA ILE A 310 -5.82 -20.26 -33.12
C ILE A 310 -6.67 -21.33 -33.78
N SER A 311 -6.01 -22.17 -34.59
CA SER A 311 -6.67 -23.21 -35.36
C SER A 311 -7.20 -24.30 -34.43
N VAL A 312 -8.47 -24.62 -34.59
CA VAL A 312 -9.10 -25.77 -33.92
C VAL A 312 -8.62 -27.07 -34.56
N PRO A 313 -8.53 -28.19 -33.80
CA PRO A 313 -8.26 -29.50 -34.37
C PRO A 313 -9.37 -29.86 -35.35
N HIS A 314 -9.07 -29.92 -36.65
CA HIS A 314 -10.06 -30.26 -37.68
C HIS A 314 -9.69 -31.57 -38.35
N GLU A 315 -10.69 -32.41 -38.63
CA GLU A 315 -10.53 -33.62 -39.43
C GLU A 315 -10.26 -33.25 -40.88
N SER A 316 -9.07 -33.56 -41.42
CA SER A 316 -8.80 -33.44 -42.85
C SER A 316 -7.62 -34.32 -43.27
N GLY A 317 -7.92 -35.37 -44.02
CA GLY A 317 -6.94 -36.16 -44.78
C GLY A 317 -7.54 -36.64 -46.10
N SER A 318 -7.46 -35.84 -47.16
CA SER A 318 -7.68 -36.33 -48.54
C SER A 318 -6.43 -37.06 -49.00
N TYR A 319 -6.58 -38.35 -49.27
CA TYR A 319 -5.55 -39.19 -49.87
C TYR A 319 -5.34 -38.77 -51.34
N ARG A 320 -4.13 -38.33 -51.69
CA ARG A 320 -3.64 -38.44 -53.07
C ARG A 320 -2.37 -39.27 -53.12
N VAL A 321 -2.49 -40.31 -53.92
CA VAL A 321 -1.46 -41.25 -54.37
C VAL A 321 -0.40 -40.53 -55.20
N GLY A 322 0.87 -40.77 -54.84
CA GLY A 322 2.05 -40.92 -55.71
C GLY A 322 2.42 -39.82 -56.71
N GLY A 323 3.62 -39.26 -56.57
CA GLY A 323 4.35 -38.68 -57.70
C GLY A 323 5.34 -37.56 -57.36
N SER A 324 6.62 -37.92 -57.25
CA SER A 324 7.84 -37.12 -57.47
C SER A 324 7.92 -35.67 -56.98
N ARG A 325 8.85 -35.44 -56.04
CA ARG A 325 9.96 -34.46 -56.09
C ARG A 325 9.59 -33.05 -56.63
N TRP A 326 9.72 -31.98 -55.83
CA TRP A 326 10.76 -30.93 -55.92
C TRP A 326 10.55 -29.84 -54.84
N THR A 327 11.67 -29.31 -54.35
CA THR A 327 11.83 -28.05 -53.61
C THR A 327 11.30 -26.85 -54.42
N ALA A 328 10.53 -25.92 -53.81
CA ALA A 328 10.50 -24.48 -54.16
C ALA A 328 9.36 -23.73 -53.45
N ALA A 329 9.67 -23.06 -52.33
CA ALA A 329 8.85 -21.96 -51.80
C ALA A 329 9.66 -20.66 -51.79
N ALA A 330 10.21 -20.33 -52.96
CA ALA A 330 10.73 -19.02 -53.31
C ALA A 330 10.17 -18.39 -54.62
N PRO A 331 9.02 -18.79 -55.24
CA PRO A 331 8.56 -18.07 -56.44
C PRO A 331 7.18 -17.38 -56.39
N ARG A 332 6.42 -17.37 -55.29
CA ARG A 332 5.05 -16.79 -55.32
C ARG A 332 5.00 -15.25 -55.33
N CYS A 333 5.95 -14.57 -54.69
CA CYS A 333 6.03 -13.10 -54.76
C CYS A 333 6.69 -12.61 -56.06
N ILE A 334 7.63 -13.38 -56.63
CA ILE A 334 8.29 -13.04 -57.89
C ILE A 334 7.35 -13.28 -59.08
N ALA A 335 6.50 -14.32 -59.04
CA ALA A 335 5.52 -14.58 -60.09
C ALA A 335 4.49 -13.46 -60.26
N LEU A 336 4.05 -12.82 -59.16
CA LEU A 336 3.09 -11.71 -59.19
C LEU A 336 3.72 -10.39 -59.67
N LEU A 337 5.00 -10.15 -59.35
CA LEU A 337 5.75 -8.99 -59.87
C LEU A 337 6.10 -9.16 -61.36
N MET A 338 6.46 -10.37 -61.78
CA MET A 338 6.76 -10.66 -63.19
C MET A 338 5.50 -10.75 -64.06
N SER A 339 4.34 -11.15 -63.53
CA SER A 339 3.08 -11.18 -64.29
C SER A 339 2.54 -9.80 -64.64
N PHE A 340 2.95 -8.74 -63.91
CA PHE A 340 2.57 -7.36 -64.22
C PHE A 340 3.63 -6.61 -65.07
N LEU A 341 4.92 -6.93 -64.92
CA LEU A 341 6.00 -6.25 -65.64
C LEU A 341 6.31 -6.85 -67.03
N LEU A 342 6.13 -8.16 -67.24
CA LEU A 342 6.38 -8.78 -68.55
C LEU A 342 5.40 -8.35 -69.66
N PRO A 343 4.07 -8.23 -69.42
CA PRO A 343 3.15 -7.78 -70.46
C PRO A 343 3.40 -6.32 -70.86
N ALA A 344 3.81 -5.47 -69.89
CA ALA A 344 4.14 -4.08 -70.14
C ALA A 344 5.44 -3.93 -70.97
N LEU A 345 6.49 -4.72 -70.69
CA LEU A 345 7.73 -4.69 -71.47
C LEU A 345 7.60 -5.35 -72.86
N LEU A 346 6.71 -6.34 -73.04
CA LEU A 346 6.49 -7.01 -74.33
C LEU A 346 5.53 -6.27 -75.27
N LEU A 347 4.69 -5.36 -74.75
CA LEU A 347 3.79 -4.53 -75.56
C LEU A 347 4.40 -3.17 -75.98
N LEU A 348 5.44 -2.70 -75.30
CA LEU A 348 6.16 -1.46 -75.66
C LEU A 348 6.80 -1.47 -77.07
N PRO A 349 7.37 -2.59 -77.58
CA PRO A 349 7.95 -2.65 -78.93
C PRO A 349 6.89 -2.86 -80.04
N LEU A 350 5.66 -3.23 -79.68
CA LEU A 350 4.55 -3.49 -80.63
C LEU A 350 3.67 -2.26 -80.88
N LEU A 351 3.82 -1.21 -80.07
CA LEU A 351 3.05 0.03 -80.20
C LEU A 351 3.25 0.77 -81.55
N PRO A 352 4.42 0.73 -82.23
CA PRO A 352 4.58 1.35 -83.55
C PRO A 352 3.93 0.59 -84.72
N LEU A 353 3.45 -0.65 -84.52
CA LEU A 353 2.85 -1.48 -85.57
C LEU A 353 1.31 -1.40 -85.65
N LEU A 354 0.66 -0.79 -84.66
CA LEU A 354 -0.81 -0.68 -84.57
C LEU A 354 -1.36 0.67 -85.07
N LEU A 355 -0.51 1.56 -85.58
CA LEU A 355 -0.95 2.85 -86.15
C LEU A 355 -0.93 2.79 -87.69
N PRO A 356 -2.09 2.91 -88.36
CA PRO A 356 -2.11 3.17 -89.79
C PRO A 356 -1.58 4.58 -90.10
N HIS A 357 -0.98 4.69 -91.28
CA HIS A 357 -0.38 5.87 -91.89
C HIS A 357 -1.17 7.20 -91.77
N ASN A 358 -0.43 8.25 -91.39
CA ASN A 358 -0.51 9.65 -91.88
C ASN A 358 -1.69 10.53 -91.40
N PRO A 359 -1.59 11.87 -91.52
CA PRO A 359 -0.96 12.70 -90.51
C PRO A 359 -1.90 13.79 -89.97
N ALA A 360 -1.36 14.53 -89.00
CA ALA A 360 -1.84 15.82 -88.49
C ALA A 360 -2.88 15.77 -87.35
N ALA A 361 -2.41 16.32 -86.23
CA ALA A 361 -3.17 17.00 -85.19
C ALA A 361 -4.28 16.20 -84.48
N SER A 362 -3.90 15.56 -83.36
CA SER A 362 -4.67 15.63 -82.08
C SER A 362 -4.21 14.65 -80.99
N VAL A 363 -3.18 13.83 -81.19
CA VAL A 363 -2.87 12.74 -80.23
C VAL A 363 -2.20 13.19 -78.92
N THR A 364 -1.75 14.45 -78.79
CA THR A 364 -1.13 14.94 -77.54
C THR A 364 -2.13 15.29 -76.43
N SER A 365 -3.44 15.40 -76.68
CA SER A 365 -4.43 15.71 -75.63
C SER A 365 -5.02 14.49 -74.91
N GLN A 366 -4.86 13.27 -75.46
CA GLN A 366 -5.42 12.05 -74.84
C GLN A 366 -4.41 11.21 -74.02
N MET A 367 -3.10 11.41 -74.17
CA MET A 367 -2.10 10.64 -73.39
C MET A 367 -1.59 11.35 -72.13
N GLN A 368 -1.86 12.64 -71.96
CA GLN A 368 -1.51 13.42 -70.76
C GLN A 368 -2.08 12.85 -69.44
N PRO A 369 -3.33 12.33 -69.38
CA PRO A 369 -3.90 11.78 -68.15
C PRO A 369 -3.28 10.44 -67.73
N VAL A 370 -2.78 9.67 -68.69
CA VAL A 370 -2.21 8.34 -68.44
C VAL A 370 -0.78 8.47 -67.91
N LEU A 371 0.02 9.36 -68.49
CA LEU A 371 1.38 9.65 -68.01
C LEU A 371 1.39 10.28 -66.61
N SER A 372 0.42 11.15 -66.29
CA SER A 372 0.30 11.72 -64.96
C SER A 372 -0.18 10.70 -63.92
N ALA A 373 -1.11 9.81 -64.30
CA ALA A 373 -1.57 8.72 -63.43
C ALA A 373 -0.45 7.71 -63.11
N VAL A 374 0.38 7.36 -64.09
CA VAL A 374 1.52 6.44 -63.90
C VAL A 374 2.62 7.09 -63.04
N SER A 375 2.91 8.38 -63.25
CA SER A 375 3.85 9.14 -62.42
C SER A 375 3.39 9.26 -60.96
N ALA A 376 2.10 9.55 -60.74
CA ALA A 376 1.52 9.59 -59.40
C ALA A 376 1.57 8.22 -58.70
N HIS A 377 1.31 7.13 -59.43
CA HIS A 377 1.34 5.78 -58.85
C HIS A 377 2.76 5.32 -58.50
N LEU A 378 3.77 5.68 -59.29
CA LEU A 378 5.18 5.45 -58.96
C LEU A 378 5.67 6.28 -57.76
N GLY A 379 5.21 7.54 -57.64
CA GLY A 379 5.53 8.40 -56.50
C GLY A 379 4.95 7.87 -55.19
N HIS A 380 3.69 7.40 -55.19
CA HIS A 380 3.06 6.84 -54.00
C HIS A 380 3.69 5.50 -53.56
N THR A 381 4.12 4.67 -54.51
CA THR A 381 4.78 3.37 -54.18
C THR A 381 6.19 3.56 -53.63
N THR A 382 6.94 4.55 -54.11
CA THR A 382 8.28 4.86 -53.57
C THR A 382 8.22 5.46 -52.16
N VAL A 383 7.28 6.38 -51.90
CA VAL A 383 7.06 6.93 -50.54
C VAL A 383 6.62 5.84 -49.55
N TYR A 384 5.77 4.90 -49.99
CA TYR A 384 5.33 3.79 -49.16
C TYR A 384 6.49 2.85 -48.81
N LEU A 385 7.33 2.49 -49.78
CA LEU A 385 8.50 1.63 -49.55
C LEU A 385 9.55 2.28 -48.64
N GLN A 386 9.72 3.59 -48.75
CA GLN A 386 10.65 4.33 -47.88
C GLN A 386 10.13 4.40 -46.44
N GLY A 387 8.83 4.65 -46.24
CA GLY A 387 8.22 4.60 -44.90
C GLY A 387 8.29 3.22 -44.23
N VAL A 388 8.20 2.14 -45.00
CA VAL A 388 8.38 0.77 -44.49
C VAL A 388 9.84 0.52 -44.09
N THR A 389 10.79 1.07 -44.83
CA THR A 389 12.23 0.94 -44.56
C THR A 389 12.65 1.72 -43.31
N ASP A 390 12.13 2.93 -43.15
CA ASP A 390 12.37 3.77 -41.96
C ASP A 390 11.72 3.17 -40.71
N ALA A 391 10.50 2.63 -40.83
CA ALA A 391 9.83 1.93 -39.74
C ALA A 391 10.58 0.66 -39.30
N CYS A 392 11.12 -0.11 -40.24
CA CYS A 392 11.95 -1.27 -39.92
C CYS A 392 13.25 -0.87 -39.21
N SER A 393 13.89 0.21 -39.65
CA SER A 393 15.14 0.71 -39.06
C SER A 393 14.91 1.23 -37.64
N SER A 394 13.80 1.95 -37.40
CA SER A 394 13.44 2.45 -36.07
C SER A 394 13.06 1.31 -35.11
N LEU A 395 12.40 0.26 -35.60
CA LEU A 395 12.03 -0.91 -34.78
C LEU A 395 13.28 -1.71 -34.37
N MET A 396 14.25 -1.85 -35.28
CA MET A 396 15.53 -2.50 -34.98
C MET A 396 16.34 -1.69 -33.95
N GLY A 397 16.37 -0.36 -34.06
CA GLY A 397 17.04 0.52 -33.08
C GLY A 397 16.42 0.43 -31.68
N ALA A 398 15.08 0.51 -31.59
CA ALA A 398 14.36 0.40 -30.31
C ALA A 398 14.51 -0.98 -29.66
N GLY A 399 14.56 -2.05 -30.47
CA GLY A 399 14.86 -3.39 -29.98
C GLY A 399 16.26 -3.51 -29.38
N GLN A 400 17.24 -2.81 -29.97
CA GLN A 400 18.62 -2.83 -29.52
C GLN A 400 18.83 -2.07 -28.21
N GLU A 401 18.16 -0.92 -28.02
CA GLU A 401 18.16 -0.17 -26.75
C GLU A 401 17.49 -0.95 -25.61
N CYS A 402 16.39 -1.65 -25.89
CA CYS A 402 15.69 -2.46 -24.90
C CYS A 402 16.55 -3.64 -24.41
N ILE A 403 17.30 -4.28 -25.30
CA ILE A 403 18.23 -5.36 -24.95
C ILE A 403 19.38 -4.84 -24.08
N VAL A 404 19.96 -3.68 -24.40
CA VAL A 404 21.02 -3.06 -23.60
C VAL A 404 20.52 -2.70 -22.20
N HIS A 405 19.30 -2.15 -22.09
CA HIS A 405 18.71 -1.80 -20.80
C HIS A 405 18.42 -3.03 -19.92
N ILE A 406 18.00 -4.15 -20.54
CA ILE A 406 17.80 -5.42 -19.83
C ILE A 406 19.13 -5.99 -19.33
N ILE A 407 20.20 -5.90 -20.13
CA ILE A 407 21.53 -6.36 -19.74
C ILE A 407 22.09 -5.50 -18.59
N ASP A 408 21.98 -4.18 -18.65
CA ASP A 408 22.43 -3.28 -17.57
C ASP A 408 21.62 -3.48 -16.27
N SER A 409 20.31 -3.71 -16.40
CA SER A 409 19.44 -4.04 -15.26
C SER A 409 19.82 -5.39 -14.64
N ALA A 410 20.17 -6.38 -15.46
CA ALA A 410 20.62 -7.68 -14.97
C ALA A 410 22.03 -7.60 -14.32
N VAL A 411 22.95 -6.82 -14.88
CA VAL A 411 24.30 -6.63 -14.31
C VAL A 411 24.24 -5.86 -12.98
N SER A 412 23.39 -4.83 -12.87
CA SER A 412 23.17 -4.11 -11.60
C SER A 412 22.51 -4.98 -10.54
N PHE A 413 21.57 -5.84 -10.92
CA PHE A 413 20.93 -6.79 -10.01
C PHE A 413 21.93 -7.82 -9.48
N ILE A 414 22.78 -8.38 -10.35
CA ILE A 414 23.82 -9.35 -9.96
C ILE A 414 24.88 -8.69 -9.06
N GLY A 415 25.31 -7.46 -9.36
CA GLY A 415 26.27 -6.73 -8.52
C GLY A 415 25.74 -6.32 -7.14
N GLY A 416 24.40 -6.25 -6.96
CA GLY A 416 23.77 -5.99 -5.67
C GLY A 416 23.61 -7.22 -4.76
N CYS A 417 23.82 -8.42 -5.29
CA CYS A 417 23.67 -9.67 -4.54
C CYS A 417 24.97 -10.19 -3.91
N ASP A 418 26.14 -9.64 -4.24
CA ASP A 418 27.45 -10.04 -3.67
C ASP A 418 27.83 -9.30 -2.36
N LEU A 419 26.85 -8.76 -1.64
CA LEU A 419 27.04 -8.12 -0.33
C LEU A 419 26.08 -8.71 0.70
N PHE A 420 26.18 -10.02 0.96
CA PHE A 420 25.78 -10.65 2.23
C PHE A 420 26.59 -11.91 2.51
#